data_AF-A0AAU8N6V2-F1
#
_entry.id   AF-A0AAU8N6V2-F1
#
_cell.length_a   1.000
_cell.length_b   1.000
_cell.length_c   1.000
_cell.angle_alpha   90.00
_cell.angle_beta   90.00
_cell.angle_gamma   90.00
#
_symmetry.space_group_name_H-M   'P 1'
#
loop_
_entity.id
_entity.type
_entity.pdbx_description
1 polymer ?
#
loop_
_entity_poly.entity_id
_entity_poly.type
_entity_poly.pdbx_seq_one_letter_code
_entity_poly.pdbx_strand_id
1 'polypeptide(L)'
;MKSISLSFSILLASAVLGAAFIIGCVLFVNQDKGQNQINTVPALSAEQSILSQKAMLTLQETAVYLGMKEDQVMSIIQAEQRSLNAFHRFEGKMFPFIKVQDQFYISRVELESWIQDASNNHRRYINGEMQ
;
A
#
# COMPACT_ATOMS: atom_id res chain seq x y z
N MET A 1 31.11 26.47 52.53
CA MET A 1 29.83 25.75 52.34
C MET A 1 29.19 26.10 50.98
N LYS A 2 29.85 25.83 49.85
CA LYS A 2 29.35 26.21 48.51
C LYS A 2 29.34 25.04 47.50
N SER A 3 29.99 23.93 47.83
CA SER A 3 30.04 22.70 47.02
C SER A 3 28.83 21.79 47.24
N ILE A 4 28.20 21.82 48.42
CA ILE A 4 27.07 20.92 48.75
C ILE A 4 25.81 21.23 47.92
N SER A 5 25.56 22.49 47.56
CA SER A 5 24.37 22.86 46.77
C SER A 5 24.50 22.51 45.29
N LEU A 6 25.73 22.53 44.74
CA LEU A 6 26.00 22.13 43.35
C LEU A 6 25.74 20.64 43.15
N SER A 7 26.16 19.80 44.09
CA SER A 7 25.88 18.35 44.05
C SER A 7 24.38 18.05 44.12
N PHE A 8 23.63 18.81 44.92
CA PHE A 8 22.18 18.66 45.02
C PHE A 8 21.46 19.07 43.73
N SER A 9 21.89 20.15 43.08
CA SER A 9 21.33 20.59 41.79
C SER A 9 21.60 19.60 40.66
N ILE A 10 22.79 18.97 40.64
CA ILE A 10 23.14 17.95 39.64
C ILE A 10 22.34 16.67 39.87
N LEU A 11 22.15 16.27 41.13
CA LEU A 11 21.28 15.13 41.49
C LEU A 11 19.83 15.37 41.07
N LEU A 12 19.31 16.59 41.29
CA LEU A 12 17.96 16.95 40.87
C LEU A 12 17.80 16.96 39.34
N ALA A 13 18.78 17.52 38.62
CA ALA A 13 18.76 17.58 37.17
C ALA A 13 18.85 16.18 36.51
N SER A 14 19.67 15.28 37.07
CA SER A 14 19.78 13.90 36.59
C SER A 14 18.48 13.12 36.79
N ALA A 15 17.79 13.33 37.92
CA ALA A 15 16.49 12.70 38.17
C ALA A 15 15.41 13.16 37.15
N VAL A 16 15.39 14.46 36.82
CA VAL A 16 14.44 15.02 35.85
C VAL A 16 14.72 14.51 34.43
N LEU A 17 15.99 14.46 34.00
CA LEU A 17 16.38 13.90 32.71
C LEU A 17 16.07 12.40 32.61
N GLY A 18 16.30 11.64 33.67
CA GLY A 18 15.97 10.22 33.73
C GLY A 18 14.47 9.97 33.61
N ALA A 19 13.64 10.74 34.32
CA ALA A 19 12.19 10.64 34.24
C ALA A 19 11.66 11.02 32.84
N ALA A 20 12.19 12.09 32.23
CA ALA A 20 11.80 12.51 30.88
C ALA A 20 12.19 11.49 29.81
N PHE A 21 13.34 10.83 29.95
CA PHE A 21 13.80 9.80 29.01
C PHE A 21 12.90 8.54 29.06
N ILE A 22 12.52 8.08 30.26
CA ILE A 22 11.61 6.93 30.40
C ILE A 22 10.23 7.26 29.82
N ILE A 23 9.68 8.44 30.12
CA ILE A 23 8.38 8.88 29.58
C ILE A 23 8.44 9.00 28.05
N GLY A 24 9.54 9.55 27.51
CA GLY A 24 9.79 9.66 26.07
C GLY A 24 9.87 8.30 25.37
N CYS A 25 10.61 7.34 25.93
CA CYS A 25 10.69 5.99 25.40
C CYS A 25 9.34 5.25 25.45
N VAL A 26 8.57 5.42 26.54
CA VAL A 26 7.24 4.79 26.67
C VAL A 26 6.24 5.40 25.67
N LEU A 27 6.27 6.70 25.42
CA LEU A 27 5.40 7.33 24.42
C LEU A 27 5.78 6.93 22.98
N PHE A 28 7.08 6.87 22.66
CA PHE A 28 7.55 6.44 21.33
C PHE A 28 7.29 4.95 21.05
N VAL A 29 7.45 4.06 22.04
CA VAL A 29 7.21 2.61 21.89
C VAL A 29 5.72 2.27 21.75
N ASN A 30 4.82 3.10 22.29
CA ASN A 30 3.37 2.90 22.16
C ASN A 30 2.77 3.57 20.91
N GLN A 31 3.53 4.39 20.18
CA GLN A 31 3.05 5.05 18.97
C GLN A 31 2.87 4.08 17.78
N ASP A 32 3.48 2.89 17.84
CA ASP A 32 3.26 1.80 16.89
C ASP A 32 2.07 0.88 17.24
N LYS A 33 1.36 1.11 18.36
CA LYS A 33 0.33 0.17 18.86
C LYS A 33 -1.03 0.74 19.27
N GLY A 34 -1.33 2.03 19.09
CA GLY A 34 -2.68 2.48 19.47
C GLY A 34 -3.06 3.91 19.11
N GLN A 35 -3.61 4.09 17.91
CA GLN A 35 -4.56 5.18 17.68
C GLN A 35 -5.80 4.62 16.96
N ASN A 36 -6.76 4.21 17.79
CA ASN A 36 -8.13 3.85 17.51
C ASN A 36 -8.88 4.35 18.78
N GLN A 37 -9.90 5.18 18.79
CA GLN A 37 -10.85 5.69 17.80
C GLN A 37 -11.49 6.94 18.43
N ILE A 38 -11.81 7.99 17.66
CA ILE A 38 -13.14 8.64 17.71
C ILE A 38 -13.49 9.14 16.29
N ASN A 39 -14.40 8.39 15.67
CA ASN A 39 -15.29 8.69 14.55
C ASN A 39 -14.76 8.61 13.10
N THR A 40 -15.33 7.60 12.41
CA THR A 40 -15.36 7.27 10.97
C THR A 40 -14.11 6.61 10.34
N VAL A 41 -14.23 5.28 10.17
CA VAL A 41 -13.51 4.34 9.26
C VAL A 41 -12.14 3.81 9.71
N PRO A 42 -12.07 2.72 10.51
CA PRO A 42 -10.84 1.95 10.71
C PRO A 42 -10.97 0.57 10.05
N ALA A 43 -10.58 0.44 8.77
CA ALA A 43 -10.43 -0.85 8.10
C ALA A 43 -9.20 -0.91 7.16
N LEU A 44 -8.66 0.22 6.73
CA LEU A 44 -7.61 0.25 5.69
C LEU A 44 -6.21 -0.18 6.16
N SER A 45 -5.82 0.08 7.42
CA SER A 45 -4.42 -0.05 7.85
C SER A 45 -3.95 -1.48 8.13
N ALA A 46 -4.82 -2.37 8.62
CA ALA A 46 -4.49 -3.79 8.77
C ALA A 46 -4.54 -4.54 7.43
N GLU A 47 -5.48 -4.15 6.56
CA GLU A 47 -5.69 -4.78 5.25
C GLU A 47 -4.54 -4.47 4.28
N GLN A 48 -3.99 -3.25 4.31
CA GLN A 48 -2.79 -2.90 3.52
C GLN A 48 -1.52 -3.68 3.92
N SER A 49 -1.36 -4.00 5.20
CA SER A 49 -0.25 -4.85 5.68
C SER A 49 -0.35 -6.28 5.13
N ILE A 50 -1.55 -6.86 5.14
CA ILE A 50 -1.82 -8.21 4.62
C ILE A 50 -1.71 -8.24 3.09
N LEU A 51 -2.20 -7.20 2.42
CA LEU A 51 -1.99 -7.03 0.98
C LEU A 51 -0.51 -7.05 0.66
N SER A 52 0.35 -6.39 1.44
CA SER A 52 1.80 -6.31 1.20
C SER A 52 2.49 -7.68 0.98
N GLN A 53 1.97 -8.75 1.59
CA GLN A 53 2.57 -10.09 1.55
C GLN A 53 1.90 -11.05 0.57
N LYS A 54 0.78 -10.64 -0.06
CA LYS A 54 -0.01 -11.51 -0.92
C LYS A 54 0.58 -11.58 -2.33
N ALA A 55 0.90 -12.78 -2.79
CA ALA A 55 1.42 -13.01 -4.14
C ALA A 55 0.37 -12.75 -5.25
N MET A 56 -0.90 -13.05 -4.95
CA MET A 56 -2.02 -13.00 -5.89
C MET A 56 -3.13 -12.09 -5.35
N LEU A 57 -3.50 -11.06 -6.09
CA LEU A 57 -4.55 -10.11 -5.75
C LEU A 57 -5.86 -10.51 -6.45
N THR A 58 -6.99 -10.29 -5.80
CA THR A 58 -8.31 -10.31 -6.44
C THR A 58 -8.53 -9.02 -7.22
N LEU A 59 -9.55 -8.98 -8.08
CA LEU A 59 -9.87 -7.79 -8.86
C LEU A 59 -10.09 -6.54 -7.98
N GLN A 60 -10.81 -6.69 -6.86
CA GLN A 60 -11.07 -5.60 -5.91
C GLN A 60 -9.77 -5.11 -5.26
N GLU A 61 -8.92 -6.03 -4.79
CA GLU A 61 -7.62 -5.69 -4.19
C GLU A 61 -6.69 -5.04 -5.21
N THR A 62 -6.72 -5.48 -6.47
CA THR A 62 -5.98 -4.87 -7.56
C THR A 62 -6.46 -3.45 -7.85
N ALA A 63 -7.77 -3.21 -7.83
CA ALA A 63 -8.33 -1.87 -7.99
C ALA A 63 -7.83 -0.93 -6.89
N VAL A 64 -7.85 -1.39 -5.63
CA VAL A 64 -7.28 -0.65 -4.49
C VAL A 64 -5.78 -0.41 -4.67
N TYR A 65 -5.02 -1.43 -5.07
CA TYR A 65 -3.57 -1.33 -5.29
C TYR A 65 -3.20 -0.33 -6.39
N LEU A 66 -3.96 -0.30 -7.49
CA LEU A 66 -3.76 0.62 -8.60
C LEU A 66 -4.34 2.02 -8.34
N GLY A 67 -5.10 2.21 -7.28
CA GLY A 67 -5.83 3.46 -7.02
C GLY A 67 -6.93 3.73 -8.06
N MET A 68 -7.52 2.67 -8.61
CA MET A 68 -8.56 2.72 -9.65
C MET A 68 -9.87 2.10 -9.13
N LYS A 69 -10.97 2.33 -9.84
CA LYS A 69 -12.21 1.60 -9.58
C LYS A 69 -12.17 0.22 -10.22
N GLU A 70 -12.92 -0.73 -9.66
CA GLU A 70 -12.95 -2.13 -10.14
C GLU A 70 -13.45 -2.26 -11.59
N ASP A 71 -14.43 -1.44 -11.98
CA ASP A 71 -14.94 -1.34 -13.35
C ASP A 71 -13.87 -0.84 -14.34
N GLN A 72 -12.99 0.07 -13.91
CA GLN A 72 -11.87 0.53 -14.72
C GLN A 72 -10.84 -0.59 -14.92
N VAL A 73 -10.50 -1.35 -13.87
CA VAL A 73 -9.60 -2.51 -14.00
C VAL A 73 -10.20 -3.56 -14.93
N MET A 74 -11.50 -3.84 -14.79
CA MET A 74 -12.21 -4.75 -15.69
C MET A 74 -12.23 -4.23 -17.13
N SER A 75 -12.41 -2.92 -17.34
CA SER A 75 -12.35 -2.31 -18.66
C SER A 75 -10.97 -2.47 -19.32
N ILE A 76 -9.89 -2.40 -18.54
CA ILE A 76 -8.53 -2.66 -19.04
C ILE A 76 -8.45 -4.11 -19.53
N ILE A 77 -8.79 -5.08 -18.69
CA ILE A 77 -8.75 -6.51 -19.03
C ILE A 77 -9.53 -6.79 -20.31
N GLN A 78 -10.74 -6.24 -20.44
CA GLN A 78 -11.57 -6.44 -21.63
C GLN A 78 -10.98 -5.79 -22.88
N ALA A 79 -10.45 -4.56 -22.77
CA ALA A 79 -9.84 -3.85 -23.88
C ALA A 79 -8.62 -4.60 -24.44
N GLU A 80 -7.74 -5.07 -23.55
CA GLU A 80 -6.56 -5.81 -23.94
C GLU A 80 -6.92 -7.16 -24.59
N GLN A 81 -7.88 -7.89 -24.01
CA GLN A 81 -8.33 -9.16 -24.57
C GLN A 81 -8.98 -8.99 -25.95
N ARG A 82 -9.77 -7.92 -26.15
CA ARG A 82 -10.35 -7.60 -27.46
C ARG A 82 -9.28 -7.29 -28.48
N SER A 83 -8.27 -6.49 -28.10
CA SER A 83 -7.13 -6.19 -28.96
C SER A 83 -6.39 -7.48 -29.37
N LEU A 84 -6.08 -8.36 -28.41
CA LEU A 84 -5.45 -9.65 -28.69
C LEU A 84 -6.31 -10.51 -29.64
N ASN A 85 -7.62 -10.59 -29.40
CA ASN A 85 -8.51 -11.40 -30.23
C ASN A 85 -8.66 -10.83 -31.66
N ALA A 86 -8.63 -9.50 -31.81
CA ALA A 86 -8.75 -8.83 -33.11
C ALA A 86 -7.46 -8.98 -33.94
N PHE A 87 -6.31 -8.78 -33.32
CA PHE A 87 -5.03 -8.70 -34.03
C PHE A 87 -4.19 -9.99 -33.94
N HIS A 88 -4.58 -10.96 -33.10
CA HIS A 88 -3.83 -12.19 -32.78
C HIS A 88 -2.40 -11.94 -32.24
N ARG A 89 -2.11 -10.69 -31.89
CA ARG A 89 -0.84 -10.21 -31.33
C ARG A 89 -1.15 -9.08 -30.36
N PHE A 90 -0.28 -8.92 -29.38
CA PHE A 90 -0.34 -7.82 -28.44
C PHE A 90 1.05 -7.21 -28.30
N GLU A 91 1.14 -5.89 -28.31
CA GLU A 91 2.41 -5.19 -28.21
C GLU A 91 2.71 -4.80 -26.75
N GLY A 92 3.82 -5.32 -26.24
CA GLY A 92 4.23 -5.17 -24.84
C GLY A 92 3.62 -6.24 -23.93
N LYS A 93 3.59 -5.96 -22.63
CA LYS A 93 3.05 -6.85 -21.61
C LYS A 93 1.56 -6.65 -21.41
N MET A 94 0.77 -7.71 -21.48
CA MET A 94 -0.66 -7.67 -21.16
C MET A 94 -0.92 -7.57 -19.66
N PHE A 95 -2.10 -7.07 -19.30
CA PHE A 95 -2.62 -7.02 -17.95
C PHE A 95 -2.62 -8.44 -17.38
N PRO A 96 -1.85 -8.70 -16.32
CA PRO A 96 -1.60 -10.06 -15.88
C PRO A 96 -2.77 -10.55 -15.05
N PHE A 97 -3.56 -11.46 -15.60
CA PHE A 97 -4.62 -12.13 -14.85
C PHE A 97 -4.63 -13.63 -15.12
N ILE A 98 -5.10 -14.36 -14.12
CA ILE A 98 -5.51 -15.76 -14.20
C ILE A 98 -6.99 -15.78 -13.84
N LYS A 99 -7.79 -16.45 -14.68
CA LYS A 99 -9.21 -16.65 -14.41
C LYS A 99 -9.42 -18.09 -13.94
N VAL A 100 -9.90 -18.26 -12.70
CA VAL A 100 -10.29 -19.56 -12.14
C VAL A 100 -11.80 -19.51 -11.92
N GLN A 101 -12.55 -20.30 -12.68
CA GLN A 101 -14.01 -20.19 -12.76
C GLN A 101 -14.43 -18.76 -13.12
N ASP A 102 -15.15 -18.05 -12.26
CA ASP A 102 -15.57 -16.66 -12.46
C ASP A 102 -14.75 -15.64 -11.64
N GLN A 103 -13.65 -16.05 -11.03
CA GLN A 103 -12.80 -15.18 -10.22
C GLN A 103 -11.48 -14.83 -10.93
N PHE A 104 -11.11 -13.56 -10.87
CA PHE A 104 -9.85 -13.04 -11.38
C PHE A 104 -8.80 -12.98 -10.27
N TYR A 105 -7.61 -13.49 -10.59
CA TYR A 105 -6.43 -13.40 -9.75
C TYR A 105 -5.29 -12.75 -10.53
N ILE A 106 -4.65 -11.75 -9.92
CA ILE A 106 -3.64 -10.91 -10.53
C ILE A 106 -2.33 -11.12 -9.77
N SER A 107 -1.29 -11.58 -10.47
CA SER A 107 0.05 -11.69 -9.87
C SER A 107 0.60 -10.30 -9.60
N ARG A 108 0.99 -10.02 -8.36
CA ARG A 108 1.56 -8.71 -7.99
C ARG A 108 2.85 -8.41 -8.76
N VAL A 109 3.74 -9.39 -8.86
CA VAL A 109 5.06 -9.23 -9.50
C VAL A 109 4.90 -8.88 -10.98
N GLU A 110 3.98 -9.56 -11.67
CA GLU A 110 3.69 -9.24 -13.06
C GLU A 110 2.94 -7.91 -13.19
N LEU A 111 2.06 -7.56 -12.23
CA LEU A 111 1.32 -6.31 -12.24
C LEU A 111 2.26 -5.11 -12.18
N GLU A 112 3.30 -5.16 -11.33
CA GLU A 112 4.33 -4.13 -11.26
C GLU A 112 5.05 -3.95 -12.61
N SER A 113 5.38 -5.05 -13.27
CA SER A 113 6.00 -4.99 -14.59
C SER A 113 5.06 -4.46 -15.66
N TRP A 114 3.77 -4.81 -15.60
CA TRP A 114 2.75 -4.26 -16.48
C TRP A 114 2.56 -2.75 -16.26
N ILE A 115 2.57 -2.27 -15.01
CA ILE A 115 2.45 -0.82 -14.71
C ILE A 115 3.56 -0.04 -15.40
N GLN A 116 4.81 -0.52 -15.32
CA GLN A 116 5.95 0.11 -15.98
C GLN A 116 5.78 0.13 -17.50
N ASP A 117 5.44 -1.01 -18.09
CA ASP A 117 5.28 -1.14 -19.53
C ASP A 117 4.09 -0.32 -20.06
N ALA A 118 2.93 -0.37 -19.40
CA ALA A 118 1.75 0.40 -19.74
C ALA A 118 2.01 1.92 -19.64
N SER A 119 2.77 2.35 -18.64
CA SER A 119 3.15 3.76 -18.47
C SER A 119 4.13 4.21 -19.55
N ASN A 120 5.16 3.41 -19.85
CA ASN A 120 6.16 3.72 -20.87
C ASN A 120 5.55 3.81 -22.28
N ASN A 121 4.59 2.93 -22.57
CA ASN A 121 3.87 2.91 -23.84
C ASN A 121 2.66 3.86 -23.86
N HIS A 122 2.43 4.62 -22.79
CA HIS A 122 1.34 5.60 -22.67
C HIS A 122 -0.03 5.01 -23.03
N ARG A 123 -0.31 3.77 -22.60
CA ARG A 123 -1.51 3.04 -23.01
C ARG A 123 -2.79 3.77 -22.62
N ARG A 124 -3.73 3.85 -23.56
CA ARG A 124 -5.02 4.53 -23.35
C ARG A 124 -6.15 3.54 -23.46
N TYR A 125 -7.06 3.60 -22.49
CA TYR A 125 -8.26 2.78 -22.44
C TYR A 125 -9.48 3.70 -22.47
N ILE A 126 -10.28 3.60 -23.54
CA ILE A 126 -11.48 4.42 -23.73
C ILE A 126 -12.63 3.49 -24.09
N ASN A 127 -13.72 3.54 -23.32
CA ASN A 127 -14.94 2.77 -23.58
C ASN A 127 -14.70 1.25 -23.77
N GLY A 128 -13.70 0.68 -23.07
CA GLY A 128 -13.34 -0.74 -23.22
C GLY A 128 -12.54 -1.07 -24.48
N GLU A 129 -11.96 -0.07 -25.13
CA GLU A 129 -11.02 -0.24 -26.25
C GLU A 129 -9.65 0.32 -25.90
N MET A 130 -8.61 -0.34 -26.41
CA MET A 130 -7.23 0.15 -26.34
C MET A 130 -6.95 1.01 -27.58
N GLN A 131 -6.33 2.17 -27.37
CA GLN A 131 -5.92 3.11 -28.42
C GLN A 131 -4.44 3.46 -28.30
#